data_AF-A0A377AGI2-F1
#
_entry.id   AF-A0A377AGI2-F1
#
_cell.length_a   1.000
_cell.length_b   1.000
_cell.length_c   1.000
_cell.angle_alpha   90.00
_cell.angle_beta   90.00
_cell.angle_gamma   90.00
#
_symmetry.space_group_name_H-M   'P 1'
#
loop_
_entity.id
_entity.type
_entity.pdbx_description
1 polymer ?
#
loop_
_entity_poly.entity_id
_entity_poly.type
_entity_poly.pdbx_seq_one_letter_code
_entity_poly.pdbx_strand_id
1 'polypeptide(L)' 'MQPLSDEDKLQALQLRARLRGFELPEDVGRFLLKRLDREMRTLFMTLDQLDRASITAQRKLTIPFVKEILKL' A
#
# COMPACT_ATOMS: atom_id res chain seq x y z
N MET A 1 14.84 -13.76 14.27
CA MET A 1 14.33 -12.50 13.69
C MET A 1 12.95 -12.25 14.26
N GLN A 2 12.74 -11.14 14.97
CA GLN A 2 11.40 -10.78 15.44
C GLN A 2 10.54 -10.37 14.24
N PRO A 3 9.26 -10.81 14.16
CA PRO A 3 8.37 -10.32 13.12
C PRO A 3 8.16 -8.81 13.30
N LEU A 4 8.24 -8.06 12.20
CA LEU A 4 7.95 -6.62 12.18
C LEU A 4 6.57 -6.37 12.79
N SER A 5 6.47 -5.37 13.66
CA SER A 5 5.18 -4.90 14.15
C SER A 5 4.34 -4.33 13.00
N ASP A 6 3.03 -4.19 13.20
CA ASP A 6 2.17 -3.56 12.18
C ASP A 6 2.61 -2.11 11.89
N GLU A 7 3.20 -1.43 12.86
CA GLU A 7 3.74 -0.08 12.71
C GLU A 7 5.02 -0.08 11.87
N ASP A 8 5.95 -1.00 12.13
CA ASP A 8 7.16 -1.14 11.32
C ASP A 8 6.82 -1.50 9.87
N LYS A 9 5.81 -2.37 9.68
CA LYS A 9 5.31 -2.71 8.34
C LYS A 9 4.71 -1.50 7.64
N LEU A 10 3.92 -0.69 8.34
CA LEU A 10 3.36 0.54 7.79
C LEU A 10 4.47 1.49 7.35
N GLN A 11 5.48 1.71 8.19
CA GLN A 11 6.62 2.56 7.85
C GLN A 11 7.39 2.03 6.65
N ALA A 12 7.63 0.72 6.59
CA ALA A 12 8.28 0.08 5.44
C ALA A 12 7.49 0.26 4.13
N LEU A 13 6.16 0.17 4.19
CA LEU A 13 5.29 0.43 3.04
C LEU A 13 5.34 1.90 2.59
N GLN A 14 5.28 2.83 3.53
CA GLN A 14 5.36 4.27 3.25
C GLN A 14 6.72 4.66 2.66
N LEU A 15 7.82 4.13 3.21
CA LEU A 15 9.15 4.34 2.69
C LEU A 15 9.25 3.82 1.25
N ARG A 16 8.73 2.62 0.98
CA ARG A 16 8.77 2.03 -0.36
C ARG A 16 7.92 2.80 -1.37
N ALA A 17 6.75 3.31 -0.96
CA ALA A 17 5.95 4.20 -1.79
C ALA A 17 6.72 5.47 -2.17
N ARG A 18 7.35 6.13 -1.18
CA ARG A 18 8.17 7.33 -1.41
C ARG A 18 9.33 7.08 -2.37
N LEU A 19 10.02 5.95 -2.22
CA LEU A 19 11.10 5.54 -3.12
C LEU A 19 10.64 5.31 -4.58
N ARG A 20 9.33 5.06 -4.79
CA ARG A 20 8.72 4.92 -6.11
C ARG A 20 8.15 6.22 -6.67
N GLY A 21 8.18 7.30 -5.89
CA GLY A 21 7.70 8.61 -6.32
C GLY A 21 6.22 8.87 -6.04
N PHE A 22 5.57 8.06 -5.19
CA PHE A 22 4.20 8.33 -4.73
C PHE A 22 4.09 8.29 -3.21
N GLU A 23 3.05 8.91 -2.68
CA GLU A 23 2.77 8.90 -1.25
C GLU A 23 1.74 7.82 -0.91
N LEU A 24 2.01 7.06 0.16
CA LEU A 24 1.04 6.14 0.75
C LEU A 24 0.47 6.78 2.03
N PRO A 25 -0.79 7.27 1.98
CA PRO A 25 -1.46 7.75 3.17
C PRO A 25 -1.53 6.68 4.26
N GLU A 26 -1.41 7.09 5.52
CA GLU A 26 -1.41 6.17 6.67
C GLU A 26 -2.69 5.33 6.76
N ASP A 27 -3.85 5.95 6.53
CA ASP A 27 -5.16 5.30 6.53
C ASP A 27 -5.24 4.20 5.45
N VAL A 28 -4.70 4.46 4.27
CA VAL A 28 -4.60 3.48 3.18
C VAL A 28 -3.62 2.36 3.54
N GLY A 29 -2.45 2.68 4.08
CA GLY A 29 -1.47 1.68 4.52
C GLY A 29 -2.04 0.75 5.61
N ARG A 30 -2.71 1.32 6.61
CA ARG A 30 -3.42 0.56 7.66
C ARG A 30 -4.57 -0.28 7.07
N PHE A 31 -5.27 0.23 6.07
CA PHE A 31 -6.31 -0.53 5.37
C PHE A 31 -5.72 -1.77 4.68
N LEU A 32 -4.60 -1.62 3.96
CA LEU A 32 -3.91 -2.73 3.30
C LEU A 32 -3.45 -3.78 4.31
N LEU A 33 -2.83 -3.37 5.42
CA LEU A 33 -2.37 -4.28 6.49
C LEU A 33 -3.51 -5.05 7.18
N LYS A 34 -4.72 -4.49 7.20
CA LYS A 34 -5.91 -5.15 7.76
C LYS A 34 -6.61 -6.09 6.77
N ARG A 35 -6.52 -5.82 5.47
CA ARG A 35 -7.28 -6.54 4.43
C ARG A 35 -6.48 -7.61 3.71
N LEU A 36 -5.17 -7.42 3.60
CA LEU A 36 -4.27 -8.37 2.99
C LEU A 36 -3.60 -9.20 4.07
N ASP A 37 -3.22 -10.42 3.71
CA ASP A 37 -2.30 -11.19 4.54
C ASP A 37 -1.07 -10.34 4.79
N ARG A 38 -0.63 -10.24 6.06
CA ARG A 38 0.45 -9.35 6.53
C ARG A 38 1.84 -9.78 6.05
N GLU A 39 1.88 -10.41 4.90
CA GLU A 39 3.00 -10.94 4.16
C GLU A 39 3.57 -9.81 3.30
N MET A 40 4.83 -9.46 3.56
CA MET A 40 5.46 -8.26 2.97
C MET A 40 5.54 -8.33 1.45
N ARG A 41 5.70 -9.52 0.86
CA ARG A 41 5.75 -9.67 -0.60
C ARG A 41 4.41 -9.30 -1.22
N THR A 42 3.31 -9.82 -0.69
CA THR A 42 1.95 -9.46 -1.14
C THR A 42 1.72 -7.95 -1.04
N LEU A 43 2.03 -7.34 0.10
CA LEU A 43 1.86 -5.89 0.30
C LEU A 43 2.67 -5.07 -0.71
N PHE A 44 3.91 -5.47 -0.99
CA PHE A 44 4.75 -4.78 -1.97
C PHE A 44 4.25 -4.96 -3.41
N MET A 45 3.79 -6.15 -3.79
CA MET A 45 3.18 -6.37 -5.10
C MET A 45 1.90 -5.53 -5.27
N THR A 46 1.10 -5.40 -4.22
CA THR A 46 -0.08 -4.52 -4.21
C THR A 46 0.32 -3.06 -4.38
N LEU A 47 1.36 -2.57 -3.70
CA LEU A 47 1.83 -1.20 -3.90
C LEU A 47 2.23 -0.92 -5.35
N ASP A 48 2.90 -1.87 -6.02
CA ASP A 48 3.29 -1.73 -7.42
C ASP A 48 2.08 -1.66 -8.37
N GLN A 49 1.03 -2.42 -8.07
CA GLN A 49 -0.22 -2.39 -8.81
C GLN A 49 -0.94 -1.04 -8.61
N LEU A 50 -1.02 -0.57 -7.37
CA LEU A 50 -1.70 0.67 -7.03
C LEU A 50 -0.98 1.90 -7.60
N ASP A 51 0.36 1.90 -7.58
CA ASP A 51 1.19 2.94 -8.18
C ASP A 51 0.88 3.11 -9.68
N ARG A 52 0.99 2.02 -10.45
CA ARG A 52 0.68 2.00 -11.89
C ARG A 52 -0.75 2.43 -12.18
N ALA A 53 -1.70 1.97 -11.37
CA ALA A 53 -3.10 2.34 -11.52
C ALA A 53 -3.32 3.84 -11.22
N SER A 54 -2.69 4.37 -10.17
CA SER A 54 -2.82 5.77 -9.77
C SER A 54 -2.26 6.72 -10.82
N ILE A 55 -1.13 6.37 -11.44
CA ILE A 55 -0.52 7.10 -12.55
C ILE A 55 -1.44 7.09 -13.77
N THR A 56 -1.95 5.90 -14.14
CA THR A 56 -2.83 5.74 -15.31
C THR A 56 -4.14 6.50 -15.14
N ALA A 57 -4.72 6.47 -13.95
CA ALA A 57 -5.96 7.16 -13.64
C ALA A 57 -5.76 8.65 -13.33
N GLN A 58 -4.52 9.12 -13.17
CA GLN A 58 -4.17 10.46 -12.67
C GLN A 58 -4.90 10.81 -11.36
N ARG A 59 -5.01 9.83 -10.45
CA ARG A 59 -5.75 9.96 -9.18
C ARG A 59 -4.83 9.73 -7.99
N LYS A 60 -5.11 10.43 -6.89
CA LYS A 60 -4.45 10.18 -5.61
C LYS A 60 -4.86 8.82 -5.06
N LEU A 61 -3.93 8.19 -4.34
CA LEU A 61 -4.20 6.97 -3.59
C LEU A 61 -5.21 7.28 -2.48
N THR A 62 -6.37 6.63 -2.51
CA THR A 62 -7.43 6.78 -1.50
C THR A 62 -8.06 5.41 -1.23
N ILE A 63 -8.69 5.22 -0.07
CA ILE A 63 -9.35 3.94 0.26
C ILE A 63 -10.36 3.51 -0.82
N PRO A 64 -11.25 4.39 -1.34
CA PRO A 64 -12.16 4.02 -2.43
C PRO A 64 -11.43 3.58 -3.69
N PHE A 65 -10.35 4.27 -4.08
CA PHE A 65 -9.55 3.90 -5.24
C PHE A 65 -8.86 2.54 -5.04
N VAL A 66 -8.30 2.27 -3.86
CA VAL A 66 -7.69 0.98 -3.56
C VAL A 66 -8.71 -0.16 -3.65
N LYS A 67 -9.92 0.04 -3.13
CA LYS A 67 -11.00 -0.94 -3.27
C LYS A 67 -11.37 -1.20 -4.74
N GLU A 68 -11.45 -0.14 -5.54
CA GLU A 68 -11.72 -0.21 -6.97
C GLU A 68 -10.67 -1.08 -7.70
N ILE A 69 -9.38 -0.84 -7.42
CA ILE A 69 -8.28 -1.56 -8.08
C ILE A 69 -8.13 -3.00 -7.58
N LEU A 70 -8.31 -3.23 -6.28
CA LEU A 70 -8.18 -4.57 -5.68
C LEU A 70 -9.46 -5.40 -5.75
N LYS A 71 -10.56 -4.82 -6.25
CA LYS A 71 -11.89 -5.44 -6.32
C LYS A 71 -12.36 -5.97 -4.95
N LEU A 72 -12.19 -5.13 -3.91
CA LEU A 72 -12.54 -5.39 -2.50
C LEU A 72 -13.78 -4.63 -2.03
#